data_AF-A0A1H9YI50-F1
#
_entry.id   AF-A0A1H9YI50-F1
#
_cell.length_a   1.000
_cell.length_b   1.000
_cell.length_c   1.000
_cell.angle_alpha   90.00
_cell.angle_beta   90.00
_cell.angle_gamma   90.00
#
_symmetry.space_group_name_H-M   'P 1'
#
loop_
_entity.id
_entity.type
_entity.pdbx_description
1 polymer ?
#
loop_
_entity_poly.entity_id
_entity_poly.type
_entity_poly.pdbx_seq_one_letter_code
_entity_poly.pdbx_strand_id
1 'polypeptide(L)' 'MEFRDLLKFEIDRLGLTQREAAEFLDVSLTTIEKWLSGKRKPSARTARSVLDDLKKEGYN' A
#
# COMPACT_ATOMS: atom_id res chain seq x y z
N MET A 1 -4.12 -9.81 -10.78
CA MET A 1 -4.43 -9.04 -9.57
C MET A 1 -4.17 -7.57 -9.86
N GLU A 2 -5.08 -6.69 -9.45
CA GLU A 2 -4.89 -5.25 -9.58
C GLU A 2 -3.99 -4.71 -8.46
N PHE A 3 -3.41 -3.52 -8.63
CA PHE A 3 -2.59 -2.86 -7.59
C PHE A 3 -3.32 -2.76 -6.24
N ARG A 4 -4.62 -2.46 -6.25
CA ARG A 4 -5.45 -2.38 -5.04
C ARG A 4 -5.43 -3.70 -4.26
N ASP A 5 -5.56 -4.82 -4.95
CA ASP A 5 -5.66 -6.14 -4.32
C ASP A 5 -4.32 -6.51 -3.69
N LEU A 6 -3.23 -6.21 -4.40
CA LEU A 6 -1.86 -6.42 -3.90
C LEU A 6 -1.57 -5.53 -2.70
N LEU A 7 -1.95 -4.25 -2.75
CA LEU A 7 -1.78 -3.33 -1.63
C LEU A 7 -2.55 -3.81 -0.40
N LYS A 8 -3.82 -4.19 -0.58
CA LYS A 8 -4.64 -4.72 0.52
C LYS A 8 -4.02 -5.98 1.11
N PHE A 9 -3.59 -6.90 0.26
CA PHE A 9 -2.97 -8.15 0.69
C PHE A 9 -1.71 -7.91 1.52
N GLU A 10 -0.80 -7.04 1.07
CA GLU A 10 0.44 -6.76 1.82
C GLU A 10 0.16 -6.07 3.15
N ILE A 11 -0.78 -5.12 3.19
CA ILE A 11 -1.20 -4.46 4.44
C ILE A 11 -1.74 -5.49 5.44
N ASP A 12 -2.67 -6.35 5.00
CA ASP A 12 -3.23 -7.40 5.86
C ASP A 12 -2.16 -8.42 6.29
N ARG A 13 -1.24 -8.79 5.40
CA ARG A 13 -0.14 -9.74 5.67
C ARG A 13 0.80 -9.23 6.76
N LEU A 14 1.11 -7.94 6.75
CA LEU A 14 1.94 -7.28 7.76
C LEU A 14 1.17 -6.96 9.06
N GLY A 15 -0.15 -7.19 9.09
CA GLY A 15 -1.00 -6.84 10.23
C GLY A 15 -1.15 -5.32 10.44
N LEU A 16 -0.85 -4.52 9.43
CA LEU A 16 -0.90 -3.07 9.51
C LEU A 16 -2.34 -2.56 9.36
N THR A 17 -2.68 -1.54 10.11
CA THR A 17 -3.83 -0.69 9.81
C THR A 17 -3.53 0.20 8.60
N GLN A 18 -4.58 0.74 7.97
CA GLN A 18 -4.40 1.70 6.87
C GLN A 18 -3.60 2.94 7.28
N ARG A 19 -3.64 3.32 8.57
CA ARG A 19 -2.89 4.44 9.11
C ARG A 19 -1.41 4.10 9.25
N GLU A 20 -1.08 2.95 9.82
CA GLU A 20 0.31 2.50 9.94
C GLU A 20 0.93 2.26 8.55
N ALA A 21 0.15 1.72 7.60
CA ALA A 21 0.61 1.61 6.22
C ALA A 21 0.84 2.97 5.56
N ALA A 22 0.02 3.99 5.88
CA ALA A 22 0.22 5.34 5.37
C ALA A 22 1.48 5.99 5.94
N GLU A 23 1.72 5.84 7.24
CA GLU A 23 2.92 6.31 7.92
C GLU A 23 4.17 5.60 7.40
N PHE A 24 4.12 4.28 7.23
CA PHE A 24 5.21 3.48 6.66
C PHE A 24 5.58 3.90 5.23
N LEU A 25 4.58 4.22 4.41
CA LEU A 25 4.75 4.62 3.01
C LEU A 25 5.00 6.12 2.83
N ASP A 26 5.06 6.90 3.91
CA ASP A 26 5.14 8.36 3.90
C ASP A 26 4.09 9.03 2.98
N VAL A 27 2.84 8.57 3.08
CA VAL A 27 1.70 9.13 2.36
C VAL A 27 0.56 9.46 3.32
N SER A 28 -0.37 10.30 2.88
CA SER A 28 -1.57 10.56 3.67
C SER A 28 -2.49 9.33 3.73
N LEU A 29 -3.19 9.14 4.86
CA LEU A 29 -4.23 8.12 5.01
C LEU A 29 -5.25 8.16 3.86
N THR A 30 -5.67 9.37 3.47
CA THR A 30 -6.59 9.57 2.34
C THR A 30 -6.04 9.04 1.01
N THR A 31 -4.72 9.01 0.83
CA THR A 31 -4.09 8.42 -0.36
C THR A 31 -4.24 6.91 -0.36
N ILE A 32 -3.98 6.26 0.79
CA ILE A 32 -4.22 4.81 0.99
C ILE A 32 -5.70 4.47 0.76
N GLU A 33 -6.63 5.22 1.35
CA GLU A 33 -8.08 5.00 1.16
C GLU A 33 -8.49 5.12 -0.32
N LYS A 34 -7.96 6.10 -1.05
CA LYS A 34 -8.24 6.28 -2.49
C LYS A 34 -7.68 5.15 -3.35
N TRP A 35 -6.51 4.63 -3.00
CA TRP A 35 -5.90 3.47 -3.64
C TRP A 35 -6.70 2.19 -3.36
N LEU A 36 -7.06 1.95 -2.10
CA LEU A 36 -7.83 0.78 -1.68
C LEU A 36 -9.28 0.80 -2.16
N SER A 37 -9.90 1.98 -2.30
CA SER A 37 -11.24 2.10 -2.88
C SER A 37 -11.24 2.04 -4.41
N GLY A 38 -10.07 2.13 -5.06
CA GLY A 38 -9.96 2.21 -6.52
C GLY A 38 -10.35 3.57 -7.11
N LYS A 39 -10.71 4.56 -6.27
CA LYS A 39 -11.04 5.93 -6.70
C LYS A 39 -9.86 6.65 -7.35
N ARG A 40 -8.63 6.27 -7.01
CA ARG A 40 -7.40 6.77 -7.65
C ARG A 40 -6.43 5.62 -7.83
N LYS A 41 -5.89 5.47 -9.04
CA LYS A 41 -4.76 4.57 -9.29
C LYS A 41 -3.46 5.38 -9.24
N PRO A 42 -2.43 4.95 -8.50
CA PRO A 42 -1.12 5.55 -8.60
C PRO A 42 -0.49 5.28 -9.97
N SER A 43 0.58 6.01 -10.28
CA SER A 43 1.39 5.69 -11.46
C SER A 43 2.00 4.29 -11.31
N ALA A 44 2.32 3.63 -12.43
CA ALA A 44 2.96 2.31 -12.40
C ALA A 44 4.28 2.31 -11.60
N ARG A 45 5.05 3.41 -11.65
CA ARG A 45 6.28 3.58 -10.85
C ARG A 45 5.98 3.62 -9.36
N THR A 46 5.03 4.46 -8.95
CA THR A 46 4.62 4.61 -7.55
C THR A 46 4.03 3.30 -7.01
N ALA A 47 3.16 2.65 -7.79
CA ALA A 47 2.57 1.36 -7.44
C ALA A 47 3.64 0.31 -7.14
N ARG A 48 4.69 0.24 -7.96
CA ARG A 48 5.79 -0.68 -7.77
C ARG A 48 6.59 -0.35 -6.50
N SER A 49 7.00 0.90 -6.31
CA SER A 49 7.75 1.32 -5.12
C SER A 49 7.02 0.96 -3.84
N VAL A 50 5.73 1.30 -3.75
CA VAL A 50 4.88 1.02 -2.58
C VAL A 50 4.84 -0.47 -2.26
N LEU A 51 4.66 -1.32 -3.25
CA LEU A 51 4.61 -2.78 -3.02
C LEU A 51 5.98 -3.35 -2.67
N ASP A 52 7.06 -2.84 -3.27
CA ASP A 52 8.42 -3.30 -2.97
C ASP A 52 8.81 -2.94 -1.54
N ASP A 53 8.41 -1.77 -1.05
CA ASP A 53 8.70 -1.32 0.31
C ASP A 53 7.94 -2.14 1.35
N LEU A 54 6.64 -2.40 1.14
CA LEU A 54 5.85 -3.29 2.01
C LEU A 54 6.38 -4.74 2.02
N LYS A 55 6.88 -5.23 0.88
CA LYS A 55 7.45 -6.59 0.83
C LYS A 55 8.69 -6.73 1.69
N LYS A 56 9.59 -5.74 1.67
CA LYS A 56 10.86 -5.77 2.42
C LYS A 56 10.64 -5.87 3.94
N GLU A 57 9.61 -5.22 4.46
CA GLU A 57 9.33 -5.20 5.91
C GLU A 57 9.08 -6.60 6.50
N GLY A 58 8.50 -7.51 5.71
CA GLY A 58 8.21 -8.88 6.16
C GLY A 58 9.37 -9.88 6.06
N TYR A 59 10.56 -9.46 5.63
CA TYR A 59 11.76 -10.31 5.49
C TYR A 59 12.85 -10.02 6.54
N ASN A 60 12.54 -9.23 7.57
CA ASN A 60 13.46 -8.87 8.65
C ASN A 60 13.12 -9.61 9.95
#